data_AF-A0A383AKG7-F1
#
_entry.id   AF-A0A383AKG7-F1
#
_cell.length_a   1.000
_cell.length_b   1.000
_cell.length_c   1.000
_cell.angle_alpha   90.00
_cell.angle_beta   90.00
_cell.angle_gamma   90.00
#
_symmetry.space_group_name_H-M   'P 1'
#
loop_
_entity.id
_entity.type
_entity.pdbx_description
1 polymer ?
#
loop_
_entity_poly.entity_id
_entity_poly.type
_entity_poly.pdbx_seq_one_letter_code
_entity_poly.pdbx_strand_id
1 'polypeptide(L)'
;KAGKYFWKVLTKTLIYSANRIPEISDDIINIDNAMRWGFGWELGPFETWDVIGVSTSVLRMKNEGQKVPNWIQEMLDSGRSSFYEFKGQTFNYYDPIDKSIKPKPQPAKNINLKIEKLSGNLIKRHWSASLIDIGDDIINVEFHSILQPKLNPIDGSMTQIIQEGLELIDSGKFKGMVLGHQGSNFSAGANLAGILDFCENKDWIGLEKTVKLFQDLTQKIRFSNAPVVAAPFQLTLGGGFEFIGPAAHRV
;
A
#
# COMPACT_ATOMS: atom_id res chain seq x y z
N LYS A 1 7.49 -29.97 -4.57
CA LYS A 1 6.23 -30.52 -5.14
C LYS A 1 5.13 -29.45 -5.19
N ALA A 2 4.84 -28.73 -4.11
CA ALA A 2 3.85 -27.65 -4.08
C ALA A 2 4.06 -26.54 -5.13
N GLY A 3 5.28 -26.01 -5.27
CA GLY A 3 5.55 -24.93 -6.25
C GLY A 3 5.26 -25.29 -7.72
N LYS A 4 5.46 -26.56 -8.11
CA LYS A 4 5.11 -27.03 -9.47
C LYS A 4 3.59 -27.06 -9.69
N TYR A 5 2.84 -27.45 -8.65
CA TYR A 5 1.38 -27.46 -8.69
C TYR A 5 0.83 -26.02 -8.77
N PHE A 6 1.28 -25.13 -7.88
CA PHE A 6 0.88 -23.72 -7.88
C PHE A 6 1.17 -23.06 -9.22
N TRP A 7 2.38 -23.25 -9.75
CA TRP A 7 2.72 -22.74 -11.08
C TRP A 7 1.74 -23.23 -12.15
N LYS A 8 1.47 -24.54 -12.22
CA LYS A 8 0.58 -25.12 -13.23
C LYS A 8 -0.86 -24.60 -13.13
N VAL A 9 -1.37 -24.36 -11.92
CA VAL A 9 -2.72 -23.79 -11.72
C VAL A 9 -2.70 -22.31 -12.11
N LEU A 10 -1.71 -21.57 -11.62
CA LEU A 10 -1.59 -20.13 -11.85
C LEU A 10 -1.43 -19.81 -13.34
N THR A 11 -0.53 -20.48 -14.07
CA THR A 11 -0.34 -20.20 -15.51
C THR A 11 -1.60 -20.47 -16.32
N LYS A 12 -2.38 -21.50 -15.96
CA LYS A 12 -3.68 -21.75 -16.59
C LYS A 12 -4.64 -20.59 -16.35
N THR A 13 -4.70 -20.06 -15.14
CA THR A 13 -5.54 -18.89 -14.82
C THR A 13 -5.09 -17.65 -15.57
N LEU A 14 -3.78 -17.39 -15.64
CA LEU A 14 -3.20 -16.25 -16.36
C LEU A 14 -3.52 -16.31 -17.87
N ILE A 15 -3.21 -17.45 -18.50
CA ILE A 15 -3.48 -17.68 -19.93
C ILE A 15 -4.98 -17.63 -20.21
N TYR A 16 -5.80 -18.23 -19.35
CA TYR A 16 -7.26 -18.17 -19.50
C TYR A 16 -7.74 -16.72 -19.47
N SER A 17 -7.32 -15.93 -18.48
CA SER A 17 -7.70 -14.52 -18.33
C SER A 17 -7.31 -13.70 -19.56
N ALA A 18 -6.11 -13.91 -20.09
CA ALA A 18 -5.64 -13.23 -21.30
C ALA A 18 -6.39 -13.66 -22.58
N ASN A 19 -6.90 -14.90 -22.66
CA ASN A 19 -7.75 -15.34 -23.78
C ASN A 19 -9.19 -14.82 -23.71
N ARG A 20 -9.62 -14.27 -22.57
CA ARG A 20 -10.97 -13.73 -22.37
C ARG A 20 -11.14 -12.29 -22.84
N ILE A 21 -10.09 -11.70 -23.39
CA ILE A 21 -10.16 -10.37 -24.01
C ILE A 21 -10.13 -10.55 -25.54
N PRO A 22 -11.08 -9.98 -26.31
CA PRO A 22 -12.22 -9.16 -25.88
C PRO A 22 -13.52 -9.94 -25.60
N GLU A 23 -13.48 -11.29 -25.56
CA GLU A 23 -14.68 -12.14 -25.48
C GLU A 23 -15.60 -11.87 -24.28
N ILE A 24 -15.03 -11.71 -23.08
CA ILE A 24 -15.75 -11.55 -21.81
C ILE A 24 -15.49 -10.19 -21.15
N SER A 25 -14.36 -9.54 -21.46
CA SER A 25 -14.01 -8.22 -20.95
C SER A 25 -13.29 -7.42 -22.02
N ASP A 26 -13.57 -6.13 -22.10
CA ASP A 26 -12.94 -5.20 -23.03
C ASP A 26 -11.54 -4.74 -22.55
N ASP A 27 -11.22 -4.94 -21.27
CA ASP A 27 -9.94 -4.55 -20.70
C ASP A 27 -9.46 -5.48 -19.57
N ILE A 28 -8.17 -5.34 -19.24
CA ILE A 28 -7.50 -6.11 -18.19
C ILE A 28 -7.90 -5.66 -16.77
N ILE A 29 -8.32 -4.41 -16.60
CA ILE A 29 -8.65 -3.83 -15.29
C ILE A 29 -9.92 -4.48 -14.74
N ASN A 30 -10.93 -4.65 -15.59
CA ASN A 30 -12.20 -5.25 -15.22
C ASN A 30 -12.04 -6.73 -14.85
N ILE A 31 -11.15 -7.47 -15.52
CA ILE A 31 -10.80 -8.84 -15.12
C ILE A 31 -10.12 -8.85 -13.75
N ASP A 32 -9.14 -7.98 -13.53
CA ASP A 32 -8.44 -7.89 -12.24
C ASP A 32 -9.39 -7.50 -11.11
N ASN A 33 -10.25 -6.50 -11.32
CA ASN A 33 -11.25 -6.06 -10.36
C ASN A 33 -12.29 -7.14 -10.08
N ALA A 34 -12.74 -7.89 -11.10
CA ALA A 34 -13.67 -9.01 -10.90
C ALA A 34 -13.08 -10.08 -9.97
N MET A 35 -11.80 -10.40 -10.11
CA MET A 35 -11.12 -11.36 -9.23
C MET A 35 -10.91 -10.81 -7.81
N ARG A 36 -10.54 -9.53 -7.69
CA ARG A 36 -10.31 -8.89 -6.39
C ARG A 36 -11.60 -8.70 -5.61
N TRP A 37 -12.63 -8.15 -6.25
CA TRP A 37 -13.89 -7.80 -5.60
C TRP A 37 -14.85 -8.98 -5.51
N GLY A 38 -14.87 -9.86 -6.52
CA GLY A 38 -15.76 -11.00 -6.56
C GLY A 38 -15.24 -12.23 -5.82
N PHE A 39 -13.92 -12.44 -5.81
CA PHE A 39 -13.30 -13.66 -5.27
C PHE A 39 -12.25 -13.39 -4.17
N GLY A 40 -12.10 -12.13 -3.74
CA GLY A 40 -11.22 -11.76 -2.62
C GLY A 40 -9.73 -11.92 -2.90
N TRP A 41 -9.31 -11.88 -4.17
CA TRP A 41 -7.88 -11.92 -4.51
C TRP A 41 -7.19 -10.63 -4.08
N GLU A 42 -5.95 -10.74 -3.56
CA GLU A 42 -5.14 -9.57 -3.22
C GLU A 42 -4.73 -8.80 -4.50
N LEU A 43 -4.33 -9.54 -5.54
CA LEU A 43 -3.95 -9.03 -6.85
C LEU A 43 -4.77 -9.74 -7.93
N GLY A 44 -5.23 -9.03 -8.94
CA GLY A 44 -5.86 -9.65 -10.10
C GLY A 44 -4.88 -10.50 -10.93
N PRO A 45 -5.35 -11.28 -11.91
CA PRO A 45 -4.49 -12.06 -12.80
C PRO A 45 -3.36 -11.25 -13.46
N PHE A 46 -3.63 -10.08 -14.02
CA PHE A 46 -2.61 -9.28 -14.71
C PHE A 46 -1.69 -8.56 -13.73
N GLU A 47 -2.21 -8.03 -12.62
CA GLU A 47 -1.39 -7.52 -11.51
C GLU A 47 -0.45 -8.61 -10.95
N THR A 48 -0.94 -9.84 -10.79
CA THR A 48 -0.13 -10.99 -10.35
C THR A 48 0.95 -11.34 -11.37
N TRP A 49 0.60 -11.28 -12.65
CA TRP A 49 1.54 -11.56 -13.74
C TRP A 49 2.68 -10.53 -13.79
N ASP A 50 2.39 -9.25 -13.57
CA ASP A 50 3.41 -8.20 -13.45
C ASP A 50 4.37 -8.45 -12.28
N VAL A 51 3.85 -8.88 -11.12
CA VAL A 51 4.69 -9.22 -9.95
C VAL A 51 5.61 -10.41 -10.21
N ILE A 52 5.16 -11.40 -10.98
CA ILE A 52 5.99 -12.54 -11.39
C ILE A 52 7.06 -12.11 -12.42
N GLY A 53 6.76 -11.08 -13.20
CA GLY A 53 7.54 -10.66 -14.37
C GLY A 53 7.01 -11.33 -15.64
N VAL A 54 6.42 -10.54 -16.54
CA VAL A 54 5.73 -11.03 -17.74
C VAL A 54 6.70 -11.72 -18.69
N SER A 55 7.86 -11.12 -18.97
CA SER A 55 8.87 -11.68 -19.88
C SER A 55 9.40 -13.04 -19.40
N THR A 56 9.82 -13.13 -18.14
CA THR A 56 10.36 -14.35 -17.52
C THR A 56 9.31 -15.47 -17.47
N SER A 57 8.07 -15.14 -17.11
CA SER A 57 6.99 -16.11 -17.03
C SER A 57 6.56 -16.61 -18.41
N VAL A 58 6.48 -15.75 -19.42
CA VAL A 58 6.16 -16.14 -20.81
C VAL A 58 7.24 -17.05 -21.38
N LEU A 59 8.53 -16.74 -21.17
CA LEU A 59 9.63 -17.60 -21.60
C LEU A 59 9.51 -19.00 -20.99
N ARG A 60 9.23 -19.08 -19.69
CA ARG A 60 9.01 -20.35 -18.99
C ARG A 60 7.80 -21.10 -19.52
N MET A 61 6.67 -20.41 -19.73
CA MET A 61 5.45 -21.01 -20.28
C MET A 61 5.70 -21.63 -21.67
N LYS A 62 6.47 -20.95 -22.53
CA LYS A 62 6.86 -21.46 -23.85
C LYS A 62 7.76 -22.71 -23.75
N ASN A 63 8.76 -22.68 -22.87
CA ASN A 63 9.64 -23.83 -22.64
C ASN A 63 8.87 -25.06 -22.10
N GLU A 64 7.77 -24.83 -21.38
CA GLU A 64 6.87 -25.87 -20.89
C GLU A 64 5.77 -26.26 -21.90
N GLY A 65 5.81 -25.73 -23.13
CA GLY A 65 4.86 -26.04 -24.20
C GLY A 65 3.46 -25.44 -24.04
N GLN A 66 3.30 -24.42 -23.16
CA GLN A 66 2.02 -23.72 -22.99
C GLN A 66 1.82 -22.67 -24.08
N LYS A 67 0.56 -22.52 -24.54
CA LYS A 67 0.19 -21.53 -25.56
C LYS A 67 -0.20 -20.20 -24.90
N VAL A 68 0.69 -19.22 -24.97
CA VAL A 68 0.43 -17.84 -24.52
C VAL A 68 -0.32 -17.08 -25.62
N PRO A 69 -1.33 -16.25 -25.31
CA PRO A 69 -2.06 -15.46 -26.30
C PRO A 69 -1.15 -14.51 -27.10
N ASN A 70 -1.44 -14.35 -28.39
CA ASN A 70 -0.59 -13.59 -29.32
C ASN A 70 -0.40 -12.12 -28.88
N TRP A 71 -1.44 -11.46 -28.36
CA TRP A 71 -1.35 -10.06 -27.95
C TRP A 71 -0.33 -9.83 -26.82
N ILE A 72 -0.10 -10.84 -25.96
CA ILE A 72 0.93 -10.79 -24.91
C ILE A 72 2.32 -10.76 -25.56
N GLN A 73 2.51 -11.58 -26.59
CA GLN A 73 3.77 -11.62 -27.32
C GLN A 73 4.01 -10.31 -28.06
N GLU A 74 2.99 -9.78 -28.73
CA GLU A 74 3.05 -8.49 -29.41
C GLU A 74 3.40 -7.34 -28.44
N MET A 75 2.82 -7.37 -27.23
CA MET A 75 3.17 -6.42 -26.16
C MET A 75 4.65 -6.53 -25.75
N LEU A 76 5.17 -7.75 -25.60
CA LEU A 76 6.59 -7.97 -25.28
C LEU A 76 7.51 -7.52 -26.43
N ASP A 77 7.10 -7.79 -27.67
CA ASP A 77 7.86 -7.42 -28.88
C ASP A 77 7.87 -5.91 -29.11
N SER A 78 6.88 -5.18 -28.58
CA SER A 78 6.86 -3.70 -28.57
C SER A 78 7.83 -3.10 -27.54
N GLY A 79 8.63 -3.92 -26.85
CA GLY A 79 9.59 -3.50 -25.82
C GLY A 79 8.99 -3.27 -24.43
N ARG A 80 7.70 -3.57 -24.24
CA ARG A 80 7.02 -3.43 -22.94
C ARG A 80 7.14 -4.73 -22.14
N SER A 81 7.40 -4.63 -20.84
CA SER A 81 7.63 -5.81 -19.98
C SER A 81 6.60 -6.01 -18.86
N SER A 82 5.61 -5.12 -18.77
CA SER A 82 4.53 -5.16 -17.78
C SER A 82 3.19 -4.70 -18.37
N PHE A 83 2.07 -5.15 -17.82
CA PHE A 83 0.73 -4.69 -18.17
C PHE A 83 0.49 -3.28 -17.63
N TYR A 84 0.83 -3.07 -16.37
CA TYR A 84 0.69 -1.79 -15.67
C TYR A 84 2.03 -1.05 -15.61
N GLU A 85 1.96 0.26 -15.72
CA GLU A 85 3.14 1.13 -15.63
C GLU A 85 2.77 2.47 -15.01
N PHE A 86 3.67 3.01 -14.21
CA PHE A 86 3.53 4.36 -13.68
C PHE A 86 4.34 5.34 -14.54
N LYS A 87 3.66 6.31 -15.15
CA LYS A 87 4.30 7.37 -15.96
C LYS A 87 3.79 8.74 -15.52
N GLY A 88 4.68 9.55 -14.95
CA GLY A 88 4.33 10.85 -14.40
C GLY A 88 3.49 10.70 -13.13
N GLN A 89 2.28 11.26 -13.11
CA GLN A 89 1.31 11.09 -12.01
C GLN A 89 0.21 10.06 -12.36
N THR A 90 0.32 9.44 -13.53
CA THR A 90 -0.72 8.59 -14.11
C THR A 90 -0.31 7.13 -14.03
N PHE A 91 -1.15 6.33 -13.38
CA PHE A 91 -1.05 4.88 -13.43
C PHE A 91 -1.75 4.40 -14.71
N ASN A 92 -0.97 3.85 -15.63
CA ASN A 92 -1.42 3.45 -16.95
C ASN A 92 -1.47 1.92 -17.07
N TYR A 93 -2.28 1.45 -18.02
CA TYR A 93 -2.39 0.04 -18.38
C TYR A 93 -2.28 -0.13 -19.89
N TYR A 94 -1.84 -1.29 -20.32
CA TYR A 94 -1.83 -1.68 -21.74
C TYR A 94 -3.21 -2.17 -22.17
N ASP A 95 -3.77 -1.54 -23.20
CA ASP A 95 -5.01 -1.97 -23.84
C ASP A 95 -4.67 -2.95 -24.98
N PRO A 96 -5.07 -4.24 -24.89
CA PRO A 96 -4.78 -5.22 -25.93
C PRO A 96 -5.63 -5.08 -27.20
N ILE A 97 -6.76 -4.35 -27.15
CA ILE A 97 -7.63 -4.11 -28.31
C ILE A 97 -7.04 -2.99 -29.17
N ASP A 98 -6.78 -1.84 -28.55
CA ASP A 98 -6.24 -0.66 -29.24
C ASP A 98 -4.70 -0.68 -29.37
N LYS A 99 -4.04 -1.65 -28.73
CA LYS A 99 -2.57 -1.76 -28.64
C LYS A 99 -1.91 -0.47 -28.17
N SER A 100 -2.56 0.21 -27.22
CA SER A 100 -2.20 1.54 -26.76
C SER A 100 -2.15 1.60 -25.23
N ILE A 101 -1.54 2.67 -24.71
CA ILE A 101 -1.42 2.91 -23.28
C ILE A 101 -2.59 3.82 -22.88
N LYS A 102 -3.44 3.34 -21.97
CA LYS A 102 -4.56 4.11 -21.43
C LYS A 102 -4.36 4.40 -19.94
N PRO A 103 -4.80 5.57 -19.44
CA PRO A 103 -4.79 5.83 -18.01
C PRO A 103 -5.80 4.92 -17.31
N LYS A 104 -5.41 4.30 -16.20
CA LYS A 104 -6.34 3.54 -15.35
C LYS A 104 -7.34 4.53 -14.75
N PRO A 105 -8.66 4.32 -14.92
CA PRO A 105 -9.66 5.17 -14.30
C PRO A 105 -9.46 5.17 -12.78
N GLN A 106 -9.30 6.35 -12.20
CA GLN A 106 -9.27 6.54 -10.76
C GLN A 106 -10.47 7.38 -10.34
N PRO A 107 -11.28 6.93 -9.36
CA PRO A 107 -12.35 7.75 -8.84
C PRO A 107 -11.75 9.06 -8.28
N ALA A 108 -12.37 10.20 -8.59
CA ALA A 108 -11.89 11.51 -8.15
C ALA A 108 -11.77 11.66 -6.61
N LYS A 109 -12.43 10.79 -5.85
CA LYS A 109 -12.40 10.76 -4.37
C LYS A 109 -11.50 9.66 -3.79
N ASN A 110 -10.70 8.98 -4.62
CA ASN A 110 -9.78 7.95 -4.17
C ASN A 110 -8.34 8.50 -4.19
N ILE A 111 -7.66 8.43 -3.05
CA ILE A 111 -6.25 8.81 -2.94
C ILE A 111 -5.40 7.54 -2.97
N ASN A 112 -4.39 7.52 -3.84
CA ASN A 112 -3.43 6.43 -3.91
C ASN A 112 -2.06 6.89 -3.41
N LEU A 113 -1.71 6.50 -2.20
CA LEU A 113 -0.48 6.97 -1.53
C LEU A 113 0.79 6.55 -2.28
N LYS A 114 0.76 5.44 -3.03
CA LYS A 114 1.90 5.04 -3.87
C LYS A 114 2.10 6.02 -5.01
N ILE A 115 1.01 6.48 -5.62
CA ILE A 115 1.03 7.46 -6.71
C ILE A 115 1.51 8.81 -6.19
N GLU A 116 1.02 9.27 -5.04
CA GLU A 116 1.48 10.52 -4.41
C GLU A 116 3.00 10.50 -4.16
N LYS A 117 3.52 9.41 -3.59
CA LYS A 117 4.96 9.24 -3.36
C LYS A 117 5.77 9.29 -4.65
N LEU A 118 5.32 8.59 -5.70
CA LEU A 118 6.03 8.56 -6.98
C LEU A 118 5.92 9.88 -7.75
N SER A 119 4.89 10.68 -7.46
CA SER A 119 4.68 12.01 -8.02
C SER A 119 5.54 13.10 -7.37
N GLY A 120 6.33 12.74 -6.34
CA GLY A 120 7.23 13.66 -5.64
C GLY A 120 6.64 14.26 -4.35
N ASN A 121 5.46 13.83 -3.92
CA ASN A 121 4.77 14.39 -2.75
C ASN A 121 5.23 13.76 -1.42
N LEU A 122 6.31 12.98 -1.41
CA LEU A 122 6.90 12.43 -0.21
C LEU A 122 7.66 13.53 0.56
N ILE A 123 7.12 13.93 1.72
CA ILE A 123 7.77 14.91 2.61
C ILE A 123 8.90 14.26 3.40
N LYS A 124 8.62 13.11 4.03
CA LYS A 124 9.60 12.38 4.81
C LYS A 124 9.30 10.89 4.85
N ARG A 125 10.36 10.07 4.89
CA ARG A 125 10.27 8.63 5.10
C ARG A 125 11.16 8.21 6.26
N HIS A 126 10.61 7.37 7.13
CA HIS A 126 11.36 6.62 8.12
C HIS A 126 11.08 5.12 7.95
N TRP A 127 11.56 4.30 8.87
CA TRP A 127 11.47 2.84 8.84
C TRP A 127 10.04 2.28 8.93
N SER A 128 9.15 2.91 9.69
CA SER A 128 7.80 2.39 9.93
C SER A 128 6.68 3.34 9.54
N ALA A 129 7.00 4.57 9.15
CA ALA A 129 6.00 5.50 8.66
C ALA A 129 6.58 6.55 7.70
N SER A 130 5.70 7.21 6.94
CA SER A 130 6.02 8.29 6.00
C SER A 130 5.04 9.44 6.15
N LEU A 131 5.53 10.67 5.96
CA LEU A 131 4.73 11.87 5.72
C LEU A 131 4.62 12.11 4.23
N ILE A 132 3.39 12.22 3.74
CA ILE A 132 3.06 12.42 2.33
C ILE A 132 2.12 13.62 2.24
N ASP A 133 2.41 14.56 1.37
CA ASP A 133 1.45 15.60 0.98
C ASP A 133 0.38 14.96 0.09
N ILE A 134 -0.89 15.07 0.46
CA ILE A 134 -2.01 14.50 -0.31
C ILE A 134 -2.87 15.57 -0.97
N GLY A 135 -2.37 16.80 -1.05
CA GLY A 135 -3.08 17.95 -1.61
C GLY A 135 -3.94 18.68 -0.59
N ASP A 136 -4.53 19.80 -1.01
CA ASP A 136 -5.43 20.65 -0.20
C ASP A 136 -4.85 21.13 1.13
N ASP A 137 -3.52 21.27 1.21
CA ASP A 137 -2.76 21.53 2.43
C ASP A 137 -3.02 20.47 3.53
N ILE A 138 -3.20 19.20 3.15
CA ILE A 138 -3.36 18.06 4.06
C ILE A 138 -2.17 17.11 3.93
N ILE A 139 -1.63 16.68 5.07
CA ILE A 139 -0.61 15.60 5.13
C ILE A 139 -1.23 14.28 5.53
N ASN A 140 -0.67 13.18 5.02
CA ASN A 140 -0.96 11.83 5.45
C ASN A 140 0.23 11.20 6.15
N VAL A 141 -0.01 10.57 7.29
CA VAL A 141 0.91 9.64 7.93
C VAL A 141 0.58 8.22 7.46
N GLU A 142 1.42 7.69 6.59
CA GLU A 142 1.31 6.30 6.10
C GLU A 142 2.12 5.36 6.98
N PHE A 143 1.52 4.31 7.54
CA PHE A 143 2.24 3.24 8.24
C PHE A 143 2.74 2.16 7.28
N HIS A 144 4.02 1.78 7.41
CA HIS A 144 4.68 0.77 6.59
C HIS A 144 5.86 0.10 7.34
N SER A 145 5.59 -0.48 8.51
CA SER A 145 6.62 -1.04 9.39
C SER A 145 7.54 -2.06 8.70
N ILE A 146 8.86 -1.84 8.75
CA ILE A 146 9.83 -2.88 8.35
C ILE A 146 9.89 -4.05 9.34
N LEU A 147 9.43 -3.86 10.59
CA LEU A 147 9.46 -4.91 11.62
C LEU A 147 8.40 -5.96 11.35
N GLN A 148 7.17 -5.52 11.07
CA GLN A 148 6.04 -6.37 10.69
C GLN A 148 5.11 -5.62 9.72
N PRO A 149 5.36 -5.69 8.39
CA PRO A 149 4.64 -4.88 7.40
C PRO A 149 3.12 -5.09 7.34
N LYS A 150 2.64 -6.26 7.78
CA LYS A 150 1.20 -6.59 7.79
C LYS A 150 0.48 -6.14 9.06
N LEU A 151 1.22 -5.84 10.12
CA LEU A 151 0.67 -5.57 11.46
C LEU A 151 0.98 -4.16 11.94
N ASN A 152 1.98 -3.48 11.38
CA ASN A 152 2.36 -2.11 11.74
C ASN A 152 2.47 -1.89 13.26
N PRO A 153 3.35 -2.64 13.95
CA PRO A 153 3.61 -2.41 15.35
C PRO A 153 4.19 -1.00 15.54
N ILE A 154 3.77 -0.35 16.62
CA ILE A 154 4.16 1.02 16.92
C ILE A 154 5.57 1.01 17.51
N ASP A 155 6.44 1.79 16.88
CA ASP A 155 7.83 1.98 17.27
C ASP A 155 8.21 3.48 17.32
N GLY A 156 9.47 3.76 17.67
CA GLY A 156 10.01 5.12 17.70
C GLY A 156 9.95 5.82 16.33
N SER A 157 10.10 5.07 15.25
CA SER A 157 10.00 5.61 13.89
C SER A 157 8.61 6.17 13.59
N MET A 158 7.57 5.43 13.99
CA MET A 158 6.19 5.81 13.71
C MET A 158 5.78 7.01 14.56
N THR A 159 6.11 7.00 15.85
CA THR A 159 5.84 8.11 16.77
C THR A 159 6.54 9.40 16.33
N GLN A 160 7.80 9.31 15.88
CA GLN A 160 8.53 10.47 15.36
C GLN A 160 7.87 11.08 14.12
N ILE A 161 7.45 10.26 13.17
CA ILE A 161 6.79 10.74 11.94
C ILE A 161 5.46 11.43 12.26
N ILE A 162 4.67 10.89 13.20
CA ILE A 162 3.43 11.53 13.66
C ILE A 162 3.75 12.87 14.33
N GLN A 163 4.76 12.91 15.19
CA GLN A 163 5.17 14.14 15.86
C GLN A 163 5.57 15.24 14.86
N GLU A 164 6.39 14.90 13.86
CA GLU A 164 6.80 15.85 12.83
C GLU A 164 5.61 16.32 11.98
N GLY A 165 4.62 15.46 11.74
CA GLY A 165 3.37 15.87 11.09
C GLY A 165 2.60 16.92 11.90
N LEU A 166 2.51 16.73 13.22
CA LEU A 166 1.89 17.70 14.13
C LEU A 166 2.67 19.02 14.18
N GLU A 167 4.01 18.97 14.18
CA GLU A 167 4.85 20.18 14.12
C GLU A 167 4.64 20.97 12.83
N LEU A 168 4.43 20.28 11.69
CA LEU A 168 4.09 20.92 10.42
C LEU A 168 2.71 21.59 10.46
N ILE A 169 1.73 21.00 11.15
CA ILE A 169 0.45 21.64 11.44
C ILE A 169 0.64 22.88 12.31
N ASP A 170 1.35 22.77 13.42
CA ASP A 170 1.56 23.87 14.36
C ASP A 170 2.31 25.05 13.74
N SER A 171 3.17 24.78 12.74
CA SER A 171 3.85 25.82 11.95
C SER A 171 2.93 26.58 10.98
N GLY A 172 1.69 26.11 10.78
CA GLY A 172 0.74 26.67 9.82
C GLY A 172 0.95 26.25 8.37
N LYS A 173 1.89 25.32 8.09
CA LYS A 173 2.17 24.84 6.73
C LYS A 173 1.07 23.94 6.18
N PHE A 174 0.38 23.19 7.05
CA PHE A 174 -0.71 22.29 6.67
C PHE A 174 -1.92 22.52 7.58
N LYS A 175 -3.11 22.32 7.02
CA LYS A 175 -4.42 22.56 7.65
C LYS A 175 -5.03 21.32 8.29
N GLY A 176 -4.36 20.16 8.20
CA GLY A 176 -4.84 18.92 8.80
C GLY A 176 -3.92 17.75 8.50
N MET A 177 -4.16 16.65 9.22
CA MET A 177 -3.39 15.42 9.07
C MET A 177 -4.31 14.21 9.05
N VAL A 178 -4.03 13.26 8.18
CA VAL A 178 -4.70 11.96 8.11
C VAL A 178 -3.77 10.87 8.64
N LEU A 179 -4.24 10.08 9.61
CA LEU A 179 -3.62 8.83 10.02
C LEU A 179 -4.28 7.71 9.22
N GLY A 180 -3.63 7.27 8.15
CA GLY A 180 -4.21 6.30 7.21
C GLY A 180 -3.19 5.74 6.24
N HIS A 181 -3.39 4.48 5.83
CA HIS A 181 -2.51 3.82 4.87
C HIS A 181 -3.24 2.70 4.11
N GLN A 182 -2.57 2.12 3.11
CA GLN A 182 -3.13 1.11 2.20
C GLN A 182 -2.49 -0.28 2.43
N GLY A 183 -2.34 -0.66 3.70
CA GLY A 183 -1.76 -1.94 4.13
C GLY A 183 -2.81 -3.01 4.46
N SER A 184 -2.40 -4.12 5.08
CA SER A 184 -3.32 -5.23 5.43
C SER A 184 -4.12 -4.97 6.71
N ASN A 185 -3.49 -4.36 7.71
CA ASN A 185 -4.12 -3.95 8.96
C ASN A 185 -3.64 -2.55 9.35
N PHE A 186 -4.47 -1.79 10.05
CA PHE A 186 -4.08 -0.47 10.55
C PHE A 186 -2.89 -0.57 11.52
N SER A 187 -3.09 -1.21 12.68
CA SER A 187 -2.02 -1.48 13.64
C SER A 187 -2.43 -2.54 14.66
N ALA A 188 -1.52 -3.48 14.94
CA ALA A 188 -1.65 -4.46 16.01
C ALA A 188 -1.23 -3.92 17.40
N GLY A 189 -0.85 -2.64 17.49
CA GLY A 189 -0.49 -1.98 18.75
C GLY A 189 1.01 -1.86 18.96
N ALA A 190 1.43 -1.81 20.23
CA ALA A 190 2.82 -1.58 20.59
C ALA A 190 3.75 -2.70 20.10
N ASN A 191 5.00 -2.34 19.77
CA ASN A 191 6.06 -3.31 19.57
C ASN A 191 6.41 -4.03 20.89
N LEU A 192 5.72 -5.13 21.19
CA LEU A 192 5.92 -5.90 22.42
C LEU A 192 7.31 -6.53 22.53
N ALA A 193 7.98 -6.81 21.42
CA ALA A 193 9.37 -7.27 21.44
C ALA A 193 10.30 -6.18 22.00
N GLY A 194 10.13 -4.94 21.55
CA GLY A 194 10.89 -3.81 22.09
C GLY A 194 10.58 -3.53 23.57
N ILE A 195 9.35 -3.74 24.01
CA ILE A 195 8.98 -3.64 25.43
C ILE A 195 9.65 -4.76 26.25
N LEU A 196 9.67 -5.99 25.73
CA LEU A 196 10.36 -7.12 26.37
C LEU A 196 11.85 -6.84 26.51
N ASP A 197 12.49 -6.28 25.47
CA ASP A 197 13.92 -5.92 25.50
C ASP A 197 14.24 -4.93 26.63
N PHE A 198 13.39 -3.92 26.88
CA PHE A 198 13.56 -3.02 28.03
C PHE A 198 13.46 -3.78 29.36
N CYS A 199 12.50 -4.69 29.49
CA CYS A 199 12.29 -5.49 30.69
C CYS A 199 13.48 -6.43 30.98
N GLU A 200 13.98 -7.15 29.96
CA GLU A 200 15.11 -8.08 30.10
C GLU A 200 16.40 -7.34 30.52
N ASN A 201 16.61 -6.15 29.97
CA ASN A 201 17.74 -5.28 30.31
C ASN A 201 17.53 -4.49 31.61
N LYS A 202 16.36 -4.59 32.24
CA LYS A 202 15.95 -3.78 33.41
C LYS A 202 16.08 -2.27 33.19
N ASP A 203 15.93 -1.82 31.93
CA ASP A 203 15.96 -0.41 31.57
C ASP A 203 14.57 0.22 31.76
N TRP A 204 14.21 0.38 33.03
CA TRP A 204 12.94 0.98 33.45
C TRP A 204 12.82 2.44 33.05
N ILE A 205 13.96 3.14 32.97
CA ILE A 205 14.00 4.56 32.58
C ILE A 205 13.68 4.70 31.09
N GLY A 206 14.24 3.84 30.24
CA GLY A 206 13.94 3.78 28.81
C GLY A 206 12.48 3.41 28.54
N LEU A 207 11.94 2.44 29.27
CA LEU A 207 10.53 2.05 29.18
C LEU A 207 9.59 3.20 29.56
N GLU A 208 9.83 3.85 30.71
CA GLU A 208 9.04 4.99 31.19
C GLU A 208 9.06 6.15 30.19
N LYS A 209 10.24 6.47 29.63
CA LYS A 209 10.35 7.50 28.57
C LYS A 209 9.52 7.14 27.34
N THR A 210 9.51 5.87 26.94
CA THR A 210 8.74 5.40 25.78
C THR A 210 7.24 5.52 26.02
N VAL A 211 6.77 5.11 27.21
CA VAL A 211 5.36 5.24 27.62
C VAL A 211 4.95 6.71 27.66
N LYS A 212 5.76 7.55 28.31
CA LYS A 212 5.51 8.99 28.40
C LYS A 212 5.46 9.66 27.03
N LEU A 213 6.40 9.36 26.14
CA LEU A 213 6.43 9.90 24.78
C LEU A 213 5.14 9.57 24.03
N PHE A 214 4.68 8.32 24.12
CA PHE A 214 3.44 7.87 23.48
C PHE A 214 2.22 8.60 24.04
N GLN A 215 2.12 8.74 25.36
CA GLN A 215 1.03 9.47 26.02
C GLN A 215 1.04 10.96 25.66
N ASP A 216 2.19 11.61 25.70
CA ASP A 216 2.32 13.02 25.31
C ASP A 216 1.92 13.22 23.84
N LEU A 217 2.29 12.28 22.96
CA LEU A 217 1.91 12.34 21.54
C LEU A 217 0.40 12.19 21.33
N THR A 218 -0.26 11.27 22.04
CA THR A 218 -1.73 11.13 21.95
C THR A 218 -2.46 12.36 22.49
N GLN A 219 -1.92 13.04 23.52
CA GLN A 219 -2.43 14.34 23.97
C GLN A 219 -2.25 15.43 22.90
N LYS A 220 -1.09 15.47 22.22
CA LYS A 220 -0.88 16.41 21.10
C LYS A 220 -1.85 16.18 19.96
N ILE A 221 -2.18 14.93 19.63
CA ILE A 221 -3.23 14.61 18.64
C ILE A 221 -4.58 15.18 19.11
N ARG A 222 -4.93 14.99 20.39
CA ARG A 222 -6.22 15.41 20.96
C ARG A 222 -6.41 16.93 20.92
N PHE A 223 -5.35 17.67 21.21
CA PHE A 223 -5.37 19.12 21.35
C PHE A 223 -4.68 19.86 20.19
N SER A 224 -4.49 19.19 19.05
CA SER A 224 -3.95 19.77 17.83
C SER A 224 -4.78 20.99 17.39
N ASN A 225 -4.10 22.03 16.91
CA ASN A 225 -4.75 23.26 16.42
C ASN A 225 -5.48 23.07 15.08
N ALA A 226 -5.25 21.95 14.40
CA ALA A 226 -5.93 21.57 13.16
C ALA A 226 -6.41 20.11 13.25
N PRO A 227 -7.44 19.72 12.47
CA PRO A 227 -8.03 18.39 12.57
C PRO A 227 -7.03 17.28 12.21
N VAL A 228 -6.89 16.34 13.14
CA VAL A 228 -6.31 15.03 12.87
C VAL A 228 -7.44 14.05 12.63
N VAL A 229 -7.49 13.45 11.44
CA VAL A 229 -8.48 12.44 11.04
C VAL A 229 -7.82 11.08 11.03
N ALA A 230 -8.44 10.07 11.62
CA ALA A 230 -7.98 8.69 11.54
C ALA A 230 -8.86 7.86 10.61
N ALA A 231 -8.26 7.00 9.80
CA ALA A 231 -8.95 6.05 8.94
C ALA A 231 -8.55 4.61 9.33
N PRO A 232 -9.02 4.11 10.50
CA PRO A 232 -8.71 2.75 10.94
C PRO A 232 -9.40 1.69 10.09
N PHE A 233 -8.76 0.54 9.93
CA PHE A 233 -9.32 -0.59 9.18
C PHE A 233 -8.73 -1.91 9.70
N GLN A 234 -9.51 -2.98 9.57
CA GLN A 234 -9.14 -4.32 10.03
C GLN A 234 -8.67 -4.28 11.50
N LEU A 235 -7.47 -4.81 11.81
CA LEU A 235 -6.94 -4.75 13.18
C LEU A 235 -6.47 -3.34 13.55
N THR A 236 -7.09 -2.78 14.58
CA THR A 236 -6.69 -1.53 15.25
C THR A 236 -6.69 -1.75 16.76
N LEU A 237 -5.59 -2.30 17.28
CA LEU A 237 -5.52 -2.87 18.63
C LEU A 237 -4.56 -2.09 19.54
N GLY A 238 -4.81 -2.08 20.85
CA GLY A 238 -3.93 -1.49 21.86
C GLY A 238 -3.50 -0.06 21.48
N GLY A 239 -2.19 0.16 21.38
CA GLY A 239 -1.63 1.46 20.95
C GLY A 239 -2.19 1.98 19.60
N GLY A 240 -2.58 1.08 18.69
CA GLY A 240 -3.23 1.47 17.43
C GLY A 240 -4.59 2.14 17.67
N PHE A 241 -5.37 1.62 18.63
CA PHE A 241 -6.60 2.26 19.09
C PHE A 241 -6.29 3.57 19.83
N GLU A 242 -5.26 3.60 20.66
CA GLU A 242 -4.86 4.80 21.41
C GLU A 242 -4.40 5.95 20.51
N PHE A 243 -3.85 5.68 19.32
CA PHE A 243 -3.57 6.74 18.33
C PHE A 243 -4.83 7.34 17.69
N ILE A 244 -5.88 6.54 17.45
CA ILE A 244 -7.09 7.01 16.78
C ILE A 244 -8.14 7.57 17.74
N GLY A 245 -8.13 7.14 19.00
CA GLY A 245 -9.02 7.62 20.06
C GLY A 245 -9.05 9.16 20.20
N PRO A 246 -7.89 9.85 20.25
CA PRO A 246 -7.85 11.30 20.38
C PRO A 246 -8.15 12.06 19.09
N ALA A 247 -8.20 11.40 17.92
CA ALA A 247 -8.44 12.05 16.64
C ALA A 247 -9.78 12.80 16.62
N ALA A 248 -9.82 13.93 15.90
CA ALA A 248 -11.00 14.77 15.76
C ALA A 248 -12.14 14.02 15.06
N HIS A 249 -11.80 13.21 14.05
CA HIS A 249 -12.72 12.32 13.36
C HIS A 249 -12.09 10.95 13.13
N ARG A 250 -12.94 9.92 13.07
CA ARG A 250 -12.61 8.54 12.72
C ARG A 250 -13.59 8.09 11.62
N VAL A 251 -13.09 7.55 10.52
CA VAL A 251 -13.87 7.07 9.37
C VAL A 251 -13.76 5.56 9.18
#